data_AF-A0A6G7CMS7-F1
#
_entry.id   AF-A0A6G7CMS7-F1
#
_cell.length_a   1.000
_cell.length_b   1.000
_cell.length_c   1.000
_cell.angle_alpha   90.00
_cell.angle_beta   90.00
_cell.angle_gamma   90.00
#
_symmetry.space_group_name_H-M   'P 1'
#
loop_
_entity.id
_entity.type
_entity.pdbx_description
1 polymer ?
#
loop_
_entity_poly.entity_id
_entity_poly.type
_entity_poly.pdbx_seq_one_letter_code
_entity_poly.pdbx_strand_id
1 'polypeptide(L)'
;MSKKPDRITAMQQIIDDVKAQFPLYSEDTFKCGTDNTCIGCPKKLMELVDSELSYWQHQINRGNEPGFDDIRRFGKMCKNVHRSLIRNNRIPS
;
A
#
# COMPACT_ATOMS: atom_id res chain seq x y z
N MET A 1 -25.33 6.39 12.72
CA MET A 1 -24.64 5.77 11.57
C MET A 1 -23.70 6.80 10.98
N SER A 2 -22.40 6.55 10.97
CA SER A 2 -21.44 7.47 10.35
C SER A 2 -21.65 7.47 8.84
N LYS A 3 -21.77 8.67 8.24
CA LYS A 3 -21.91 8.84 6.80
C LYS A 3 -20.68 8.22 6.11
N LYS A 4 -20.89 7.51 4.99
CA LYS A 4 -19.75 7.01 4.20
C LYS A 4 -18.90 8.20 3.72
N PRO A 5 -17.57 8.08 3.69
CA PRO A 5 -16.69 9.13 3.21
C PRO A 5 -16.91 9.38 1.70
N ASP A 6 -16.58 10.58 1.24
CA ASP A 6 -16.42 10.86 -0.19
C ASP A 6 -15.17 10.13 -0.75
N ARG A 7 -14.98 10.19 -2.07
CA ARG A 7 -13.93 9.40 -2.74
C ARG A 7 -12.52 9.90 -2.45
N ILE A 8 -12.34 11.22 -2.27
CA ILE A 8 -11.06 11.80 -1.87
C ILE A 8 -10.71 11.33 -0.47
N THR A 9 -11.64 11.49 0.47
CA THR A 9 -11.49 11.04 1.86
C THR A 9 -11.24 9.53 1.93
N ALA A 10 -11.97 8.73 1.15
CA ALA A 10 -11.78 7.28 1.12
C ALA A 10 -10.40 6.86 0.60
N MET A 11 -9.90 7.49 -0.47
CA MET A 11 -8.56 7.21 -0.99
C MET A 11 -7.47 7.68 -0.03
N GLN A 12 -7.64 8.85 0.59
CA GLN A 12 -6.70 9.35 1.60
C GLN A 12 -6.62 8.42 2.82
N GLN A 13 -7.76 7.90 3.30
CA GLN A 13 -7.79 6.90 4.37
C GLN A 13 -6.98 5.65 4.02
N ILE A 14 -7.08 5.14 2.78
CA ILE A 14 -6.27 3.99 2.34
C ILE A 14 -4.78 4.35 2.34
N ILE A 15 -4.40 5.54 1.85
CA ILE A 15 -3.00 5.99 1.85
C ILE A 15 -2.46 6.06 3.28
N ASP A 16 -3.22 6.63 4.21
CA ASP A 16 -2.80 6.81 5.60
C ASP A 16 -2.68 5.45 6.31
N ASP A 17 -3.63 4.54 6.09
CA ASP A 17 -3.58 3.17 6.61
C ASP A 17 -2.32 2.43 6.10
N VAL A 18 -1.99 2.58 4.82
CA VAL A 18 -0.81 1.96 4.22
C VAL A 18 0.48 2.55 4.81
N LYS A 19 0.58 3.88 4.96
CA LYS A 19 1.75 4.51 5.60
C LYS A 19 1.94 4.04 7.05
N ALA A 20 0.85 3.79 7.77
CA ALA A 20 0.90 3.34 9.16
C ALA A 20 1.27 1.85 9.30
N GLN A 21 0.79 1.00 8.39
CA GLN A 21 0.94 -0.46 8.52
C GLN A 21 2.16 -1.02 7.78
N PHE A 22 2.59 -0.37 6.70
CA PHE A 22 3.63 -0.95 5.84
C PHE A 22 5.00 -0.42 6.23
N PRO A 23 6.03 -1.28 6.22
CA PRO A 23 7.39 -0.89 6.58
C PRO A 23 8.09 -0.20 5.39
N LEU A 24 7.43 0.81 4.79
CA LEU A 24 7.85 1.51 3.57
C LEU A 24 9.24 2.15 3.67
N TYR A 25 9.61 2.59 4.87
CA TYR A 25 10.88 3.28 5.14
C TYR A 25 11.80 2.50 6.10
N SER A 26 11.49 1.23 6.39
CA SER A 26 12.34 0.39 7.22
C SER A 26 13.46 -0.24 6.40
N GLU A 27 14.70 -0.05 6.82
CA GLU A 27 15.89 -0.63 6.17
C GLU A 27 15.81 -2.17 6.04
N ASP A 28 15.12 -2.83 6.97
CA ASP A 28 14.96 -4.29 6.97
C ASP A 28 14.04 -4.81 5.86
N THR A 29 13.17 -3.96 5.30
CA THR A 29 12.31 -4.34 4.17
C THR A 29 13.08 -4.43 2.86
N PHE A 30 14.25 -3.79 2.79
CA PHE A 30 15.07 -3.68 1.58
C PHE A 30 16.19 -4.73 1.49
N LYS A 31 16.33 -5.60 2.49
CA LYS A 31 17.32 -6.68 2.48
C LYS A 31 16.82 -7.84 1.62
N CYS A 32 17.51 -8.09 0.50
CA CYS A 32 17.29 -9.28 -0.31
C CYS A 32 17.81 -10.50 0.46
N GLY A 33 16.92 -11.45 0.80
CA GLY A 33 17.36 -12.74 1.32
C GLY A 33 18.09 -13.49 0.20
N THR A 34 19.36 -13.84 0.43
CA THR A 34 20.23 -14.54 -0.53
C THR A 34 19.67 -15.86 -1.02
N ASP A 35 18.65 -16.39 -0.34
CA ASP A 35 18.15 -17.74 -0.52
C ASP A 35 17.01 -17.81 -1.56
N ASN A 36 16.58 -16.66 -2.11
CA ASN A 36 15.49 -16.53 -3.11
C ASN A 36 14.15 -17.21 -2.71
N THR A 37 13.93 -17.48 -1.43
CA THR A 37 12.73 -18.16 -0.91
C THR A 37 11.51 -17.26 -0.77
N CYS A 38 11.64 -15.96 -1.11
CA CYS A 38 10.58 -14.99 -0.91
C CYS A 38 9.36 -15.26 -1.82
N ILE A 39 8.16 -15.33 -1.21
CA ILE A 39 6.90 -15.42 -1.95
C ILE A 39 6.49 -14.01 -2.37
N GLY A 40 7.07 -13.56 -3.48
CA GLY A 40 7.11 -12.15 -3.88
C GLY A 40 8.17 -11.40 -3.08
N CYS A 41 9.11 -10.75 -3.78
CA CYS A 41 10.20 -10.02 -3.12
C CYS A 41 9.64 -8.80 -2.36
N PRO A 42 9.81 -8.72 -1.02
CA PRO A 42 9.28 -7.60 -0.23
C PRO A 42 9.73 -6.24 -0.74
N LYS A 43 10.99 -6.12 -1.19
CA LYS A 43 11.52 -4.90 -1.81
C LYS A 43 10.71 -4.45 -3.02
N LYS A 44 10.49 -5.34 -3.99
CA LYS A 44 9.70 -5.01 -5.20
C LYS A 44 8.26 -4.67 -4.87
N LEU A 45 7.69 -5.33 -3.86
CA LEU A 45 6.33 -5.03 -3.40
C LEU A 45 6.26 -3.65 -2.75
N MET A 46 7.27 -3.24 -1.98
CA MET A 46 7.34 -1.88 -1.43
C MET A 46 7.55 -0.84 -2.52
N GLU A 47 8.42 -1.09 -3.50
CA GLU A 47 8.60 -0.20 -4.66
C GLU A 47 7.28 0.01 -5.41
N LEU A 48 6.50 -1.07 -5.63
CA LEU A 48 5.16 -0.99 -6.23
C LEU A 48 4.22 -0.13 -5.39
N VAL A 49 4.12 -0.39 -4.08
CA VAL A 49 3.23 0.37 -3.18
C VAL A 49 3.63 1.84 -3.14
N ASP A 50 4.92 2.15 -3.04
CA ASP A 50 5.43 3.52 -2.98
C ASP A 50 5.10 4.32 -4.24
N SER A 51 5.24 3.69 -5.42
CA SER A 51 4.88 4.33 -6.69
C SER A 51 3.39 4.69 -6.78
N GLU A 52 2.51 3.77 -6.38
CA GLU A 52 1.06 3.95 -6.45
C GLU A 52 0.57 4.94 -5.39
N LEU A 53 1.15 4.87 -4.19
CA LEU A 53 0.89 5.80 -3.12
C LEU A 53 1.28 7.23 -3.54
N SER A 54 2.48 7.39 -4.10
CA SER A 54 2.97 8.68 -4.59
C SER A 54 2.08 9.24 -5.70
N TYR A 55 1.64 8.38 -6.64
CA TYR A 55 0.69 8.76 -7.68
C TYR A 55 -0.63 9.26 -7.09
N TRP A 56 -1.29 8.48 -6.25
CA TRP A 56 -2.61 8.84 -5.71
C TRP A 56 -2.55 10.03 -4.77
N GLN A 57 -1.50 10.16 -3.96
CA GLN A 57 -1.29 11.33 -3.11
C GLN A 57 -1.14 12.59 -3.99
N HIS A 58 -0.39 12.52 -5.09
CA HIS A 58 -0.27 13.63 -6.02
C HIS A 58 -1.60 14.01 -6.67
N GLN A 59 -2.41 13.03 -7.11
CA GLN A 59 -3.73 13.27 -7.69
C GLN A 59 -4.67 13.97 -6.70
N ILE A 60 -4.75 13.45 -5.46
CA ILE A 60 -5.58 14.03 -4.40
C ILE A 60 -5.16 15.46 -4.09
N ASN A 61 -3.86 15.72 -3.96
CA ASN A 61 -3.34 17.06 -3.65
C ASN A 61 -3.70 18.09 -4.73
N ARG A 62 -3.96 17.65 -5.96
CA ARG A 62 -4.40 18.49 -7.08
C ARG A 62 -5.93 18.62 -7.17
N GLY A 63 -6.68 17.99 -6.28
CA GLY A 63 -8.14 17.94 -6.31
C GLY A 63 -8.70 16.96 -7.35
N ASN A 64 -7.87 16.08 -7.91
CA ASN A 64 -8.35 15.08 -8.86
C ASN A 64 -8.98 13.91 -8.08
N GLU A 65 -10.30 13.80 -8.20
CA GLU A 65 -11.07 12.80 -7.45
C GLU A 65 -10.94 11.41 -8.08
N PRO A 66 -10.54 10.38 -7.32
CA PRO A 66 -10.42 9.01 -7.83
C PRO A 66 -11.79 8.41 -8.18
N GLY A 67 -11.79 7.48 -9.13
CA GLY A 67 -12.94 6.62 -9.40
C GLY A 67 -13.18 5.60 -8.29
N PHE A 68 -14.40 5.04 -8.23
CA PHE A 68 -14.67 3.93 -7.32
C PHE A 68 -13.84 2.68 -7.65
N ASP A 69 -13.59 2.42 -8.94
CA ASP A 69 -12.75 1.30 -9.34
C ASP A 69 -11.28 1.53 -8.98
N ASP A 70 -10.80 2.78 -9.02
CA ASP A 70 -9.45 3.14 -8.58
C ASP A 70 -9.25 2.85 -7.09
N ILE A 71 -10.16 3.34 -6.24
CA ILE A 71 -10.17 3.07 -4.80
C ILE A 71 -10.17 1.56 -4.55
N ARG A 72 -11.01 0.82 -5.29
CA ARG A 72 -11.12 -0.64 -5.16
C ARG A 72 -9.82 -1.34 -5.59
N ARG A 73 -9.21 -0.93 -6.70
CA ARG A 73 -7.97 -1.53 -7.23
C ARG A 73 -6.80 -1.26 -6.30
N PHE A 74 -6.60 0.00 -5.90
CA PHE A 74 -5.55 0.39 -4.98
C PHE A 74 -5.68 -0.34 -3.63
N GLY A 75 -6.87 -0.30 -3.02
CA GLY A 75 -7.13 -1.03 -1.78
C GLY A 75 -6.93 -2.55 -1.90
N LYS A 76 -7.32 -3.17 -3.03
CA LYS A 76 -7.07 -4.60 -3.28
C LYS A 76 -5.59 -4.90 -3.42
N MET A 77 -4.84 -4.05 -4.12
CA MET A 77 -3.40 -4.18 -4.27
C MET A 77 -2.71 -4.12 -2.91
N CYS A 78 -3.02 -3.12 -2.09
CA CYS A 78 -2.48 -3.00 -0.73
C CYS A 78 -2.79 -4.24 0.12
N LYS A 79 -4.03 -4.75 0.11
CA LYS A 79 -4.38 -6.00 0.81
C LYS A 79 -3.60 -7.22 0.33
N ASN A 80 -3.29 -7.30 -0.96
CA ASN A 80 -2.46 -8.39 -1.50
C ASN A 80 -1.01 -8.28 -1.02
N VAL A 81 -0.46 -7.07 -1.04
CA VAL A 81 0.90 -6.80 -0.57
C VAL A 81 1.02 -7.08 0.92
N HIS A 82 0.07 -6.61 1.74
CA HIS A 82 0.01 -6.91 3.18
C HIS A 82 0.08 -8.42 3.46
N ARG A 83 -0.72 -9.23 2.75
CA ARG A 83 -0.69 -10.69 2.88
C ARG A 83 0.66 -11.30 2.48
N SER A 84 1.32 -10.76 1.46
CA SER A 84 2.66 -11.22 1.08
C SER A 84 3.71 -10.82 2.14
N LEU A 85 3.62 -9.64 2.73
CA LEU A 85 4.51 -9.21 3.81
C LEU A 85 4.41 -10.11 5.06
N ILE A 86 3.18 -10.48 5.46
CA ILE A 86 2.96 -11.45 6.55
C ILE A 86 3.65 -12.78 6.21
N ARG A 87 3.45 -13.32 5.00
CA ARG A 87 4.07 -14.59 4.57
C ARG A 87 5.59 -14.54 4.52
N ASN A 88 6.17 -13.36 4.32
CA ASN A 88 7.61 -13.12 4.33
C ASN A 88 8.12 -12.69 5.73
N ASN A 89 7.29 -12.79 6.77
CA ASN A 89 7.62 -12.42 8.17
C ASN A 89 8.14 -10.98 8.32
N ARG A 90 7.64 -10.05 7.51
CA ARG A 90 8.03 -8.63 7.58
C ARG A 90 7.12 -7.79 8.46
N ILE A 91 5.90 -8.27 8.67
CA ILE A 91 4.90 -7.68 9.56
C ILE A 91 4.13 -8.81 10.26
N PRO A 92 3.57 -8.56 11.46
CA PRO A 92 2.75 -9.55 12.17
C PRO A 92 1.44 -9.88 11.42
N SER A 93 0.93 -11.09 11.64
CA SER A 93 -0.32 -11.61 11.05
C SER A 93 -1.58 -11.10 11.72
#